data_AF-S7U583-F1
#
_entry.id   AF-S7U583-F1
#
_cell.length_a   1.000
_cell.length_b   1.000
_cell.length_c   1.000
_cell.angle_alpha   90.00
_cell.angle_beta   90.00
_cell.angle_gamma   90.00
#
_symmetry.space_group_name_H-M   'P 1'
#
loop_
_entity.id
_entity.type
_entity.pdbx_description
1 polymer ?
#
loop_
_entity_poly.entity_id
_entity_poly.type
_entity_poly.pdbx_seq_one_letter_code
_entity_poly.pdbx_strand_id
1 'polypeptide(L)'
;MDVTTLAGIACLTSFSGCVCFLILARMRLPLRGPGYWACATACGATGYLFVALRPLSPWLLNIIVANILFISCLMLHWTGIRRFLGWSPSPLLRLLLVSCVAYPICYAISPLGSQQFRIIFFSLTIAAVLLLMARDLLSAARPSRRHSLAARRMLALALSLNATMLIVRAALTYVLGVTLPTFISGTLTLATFSASIVFSTFFIFGLMLFVLAECVPVPAKEPLPESPPEGIGQDGEQGEEILPAGSSGLPGAPGGQNA
;
A
#
# COMPACT_ATOMS: atom_id res chain seq x y z
N MET A 1 -4.25 10.82 28.41
CA MET A 1 -4.42 11.15 26.98
C MET A 1 -5.68 10.47 26.49
N ASP A 2 -6.63 11.20 25.95
CA ASP A 2 -7.89 10.66 25.47
C ASP A 2 -7.83 10.25 23.99
N VAL A 3 -8.81 9.47 23.53
CA VAL A 3 -8.90 9.00 22.13
C VAL A 3 -9.04 10.19 21.16
N THR A 4 -9.69 11.27 21.59
CA THR A 4 -9.86 12.50 20.79
C THR A 4 -8.53 13.14 20.47
N THR A 5 -7.65 13.29 21.47
CA THR A 5 -6.30 13.85 21.27
C THR A 5 -5.49 12.97 20.33
N LEU A 6 -5.52 11.65 20.52
CA LEU A 6 -4.84 10.72 19.62
C LEU A 6 -5.37 10.80 18.19
N ALA A 7 -6.69 10.89 18.01
CA ALA A 7 -7.30 11.07 16.69
C ALA A 7 -6.90 12.40 16.04
N GLY A 8 -6.81 13.48 16.81
CA GLY A 8 -6.29 14.77 16.36
C GLY A 8 -4.85 14.67 15.84
N ILE A 9 -3.97 13.99 16.58
CA ILE A 9 -2.59 13.74 16.15
C ILE A 9 -2.56 12.92 14.85
N ALA A 10 -3.33 11.83 14.79
CA ALA A 10 -3.44 10.99 13.61
C ALA A 10 -3.95 11.77 12.37
N CYS A 11 -4.89 12.69 12.59
CA CYS A 11 -5.41 13.60 11.57
C CYS A 11 -4.30 14.51 11.03
N LEU A 12 -3.51 15.15 11.90
CA LEU A 12 -2.39 16.01 11.51
C LEU A 12 -1.31 15.22 10.75
N THR A 13 -0.95 14.01 11.23
CA THR A 13 0.00 13.13 10.53
C THR A 13 -0.51 12.72 9.14
N SER A 14 -1.79 12.42 9.02
CA SER A 14 -2.39 12.05 7.73
C SER A 14 -2.45 13.27 6.79
N PHE A 15 -2.79 14.44 7.32
CA PHE A 15 -2.81 15.68 6.55
C PHE A 15 -1.42 16.08 6.05
N SER A 16 -0.38 15.97 6.88
CA SER A 16 1.00 16.22 6.44
C SER A 16 1.44 15.23 5.37
N GLY A 17 1.11 13.94 5.53
CA GLY A 17 1.32 12.93 4.49
C GLY A 17 0.64 13.30 3.16
N CYS A 18 -0.60 13.79 3.22
CA CYS A 18 -1.35 14.25 2.04
C CYS A 18 -0.62 15.39 1.32
N VAL A 19 -0.22 16.43 2.04
CA VAL A 19 0.52 17.56 1.47
C VAL A 19 1.81 17.09 0.80
N CYS A 20 2.59 16.24 1.48
CA CYS A 20 3.84 15.74 0.91
C CYS A 20 3.62 14.89 -0.35
N PHE A 21 2.60 14.01 -0.38
CA PHE A 21 2.28 13.23 -1.58
C PHE A 21 1.70 14.08 -2.71
N LEU A 22 0.94 15.15 -2.40
CA LEU A 22 0.49 16.11 -3.39
C LEU A 22 1.67 16.84 -4.03
N ILE A 23 2.65 17.29 -3.22
CA ILE A 23 3.88 17.90 -3.74
C ILE A 23 4.59 16.92 -4.68
N LEU A 24 4.82 15.68 -4.26
CA LEU A 24 5.41 14.65 -5.11
C LEU A 24 4.63 14.42 -6.42
N ALA A 25 3.30 14.39 -6.36
CA ALA A 25 2.45 14.26 -7.54
C ALA A 25 2.57 15.47 -8.48
N ARG A 26 2.87 16.66 -7.95
CA ARG A 26 3.06 17.89 -8.73
C ARG A 26 4.47 18.04 -9.31
N MET A 27 5.47 17.34 -8.77
CA MET A 27 6.86 17.38 -9.28
C MET A 27 7.04 16.76 -10.69
N ARG A 28 5.98 16.28 -11.34
CA ARG A 28 5.99 15.67 -12.69
C ARG A 28 7.03 14.55 -12.87
N LEU A 29 7.40 13.89 -11.78
CA LEU A 29 8.21 12.68 -11.84
C LEU A 29 7.44 11.61 -12.62
N PRO A 30 8.09 10.75 -13.42
CA PRO A 30 7.45 9.69 -14.20
C PRO A 30 6.94 8.52 -13.31
N LEU A 31 6.50 8.83 -12.10
CA LEU A 31 6.03 7.89 -11.10
C LEU A 31 4.51 7.85 -11.10
N ARG A 32 3.96 6.65 -11.21
CA ARG A 32 2.52 6.40 -11.05
C ARG A 32 2.27 6.05 -9.59
N GLY A 33 1.25 6.60 -8.94
CA GLY A 33 0.92 6.25 -7.54
C GLY A 33 0.81 7.42 -6.56
N PRO A 34 1.71 8.43 -6.53
CA PRO A 34 1.68 9.48 -5.51
C PRO A 34 0.34 10.20 -5.35
N GLY A 35 -0.37 10.46 -6.45
CA GLY A 35 -1.72 11.06 -6.39
C GLY A 35 -2.75 10.18 -5.64
N TYR A 36 -2.66 8.85 -5.75
CA TYR A 36 -3.52 7.94 -4.99
C TYR A 36 -3.18 7.95 -3.49
N TRP A 37 -1.90 8.06 -3.14
CA TRP A 37 -1.47 8.16 -1.73
C TRP A 37 -1.89 9.48 -1.10
N ALA A 38 -1.86 10.58 -1.86
CA ALA A 38 -2.43 11.85 -1.43
C ALA A 38 -3.94 11.73 -1.14
N CYS A 39 -4.72 11.16 -2.07
CA CYS A 39 -6.14 10.93 -1.83
C CYS A 39 -6.38 10.00 -0.63
N ALA A 40 -5.57 8.95 -0.50
CA ALA A 40 -5.67 7.99 0.61
C ALA A 40 -5.47 8.66 1.97
N THR A 41 -4.40 9.44 2.10
CA THR A 41 -4.07 10.18 3.32
C THR A 41 -5.09 11.29 3.61
N ALA A 42 -5.66 11.95 2.59
CA ALA A 42 -6.79 12.86 2.76
C ALA A 42 -8.04 12.14 3.31
N CYS A 43 -8.38 10.95 2.78
CA CYS A 43 -9.45 10.12 3.31
C CYS A 43 -9.18 9.71 4.77
N GLY A 44 -7.95 9.31 5.09
CA GLY A 44 -7.52 8.99 6.45
C GLY A 44 -7.66 10.17 7.40
N ALA A 45 -7.17 11.35 7.01
CA ALA A 45 -7.30 12.58 7.78
C ALA A 45 -8.77 12.93 8.05
N THR A 46 -9.62 12.84 7.02
CA THR A 46 -11.06 13.07 7.15
C THR A 46 -11.70 12.05 8.11
N GLY A 47 -11.35 10.76 8.00
CA GLY A 47 -11.82 9.72 8.91
C GLY A 47 -11.43 9.99 10.37
N TYR A 48 -10.19 10.41 10.62
CA TYR A 48 -9.73 10.80 11.95
C TYR A 48 -10.42 12.07 12.46
N LEU A 49 -10.71 13.04 11.60
CA LEU A 49 -11.47 14.23 11.94
C LEU A 49 -12.88 13.86 12.43
N PHE A 50 -13.58 12.94 11.76
CA PHE A 50 -14.88 12.43 12.23
C PHE A 50 -14.79 11.73 13.59
N VAL A 51 -13.68 11.04 13.87
CA VAL A 51 -13.44 10.43 15.20
C VAL A 51 -13.19 11.50 16.26
N ALA A 52 -12.42 12.54 15.94
CA ALA A 52 -12.12 13.64 16.86
C ALA A 52 -13.36 14.51 17.16
N LEU A 53 -14.21 14.74 16.16
CA LEU A 53 -15.45 15.52 16.28
C LEU A 53 -16.63 14.68 16.78
N ARG A 54 -16.39 13.50 17.36
CA ARG A 54 -17.44 12.59 17.86
C ARG A 54 -18.48 13.28 18.76
N PRO A 55 -18.12 14.21 19.67
CA PRO A 55 -19.11 14.87 20.53
C PRO A 55 -20.12 15.76 19.79
N LEU A 56 -19.85 16.16 18.54
CA LEU A 56 -20.63 17.15 17.81
C LEU A 56 -21.68 16.56 16.84
N SER A 57 -21.67 15.25 16.60
CA SER A 57 -22.52 14.60 15.58
C SER A 57 -23.03 13.24 16.06
N PRO A 58 -24.16 12.73 15.53
CA PRO A 58 -24.71 11.44 15.92
C PRO A 58 -23.66 10.34 15.89
N TRP A 59 -23.49 9.67 17.03
CA TRP A 59 -22.39 8.71 17.26
C TRP A 59 -22.29 7.64 16.16
N LEU A 60 -23.43 7.13 15.69
CA LEU A 60 -23.52 6.05 14.71
C LEU A 60 -23.05 6.51 13.33
N LEU A 61 -23.47 7.71 12.92
CA LEU A 61 -23.12 8.26 11.61
C LEU A 61 -21.61 8.48 11.52
N ASN A 62 -21.00 9.09 12.54
CA ASN A 62 -19.57 9.33 12.59
C ASN A 62 -18.77 8.02 12.50
N ILE A 63 -19.20 6.96 13.19
CA ILE A 63 -18.50 5.66 13.17
C ILE A 63 -18.61 4.99 11.79
N ILE A 64 -19.80 4.97 11.19
CA ILE A 64 -19.99 4.36 9.87
C ILE A 64 -19.16 5.09 8.82
N VAL A 65 -19.25 6.42 8.80
CA VAL A 65 -18.51 7.26 7.85
C VAL A 65 -17.00 7.10 8.06
N ALA A 66 -16.51 7.15 9.30
CA ALA A 66 -15.09 6.96 9.59
C ALA A 66 -14.59 5.58 9.13
N ASN A 67 -15.32 4.50 9.39
CA ASN A 67 -14.93 3.16 8.96
C ASN A 67 -14.85 3.05 7.44
N ILE A 68 -15.84 3.59 6.71
CA ILE A 68 -15.83 3.62 5.23
C ILE A 68 -14.61 4.41 4.74
N LEU A 69 -14.31 5.56 5.33
CA LEU A 69 -13.15 6.38 4.98
C LEU A 69 -11.83 5.67 5.25
N PHE A 70 -11.69 4.95 6.37
CA PHE A 70 -10.48 4.20 6.68
C PHE A 70 -10.25 3.02 5.73
N ILE A 71 -11.29 2.28 5.37
CA ILE A 71 -11.17 1.22 4.37
C ILE A 71 -10.84 1.83 2.99
N SER A 72 -11.48 2.93 2.64
CA SER A 72 -11.20 3.66 1.40
C SER A 72 -9.75 4.14 1.33
N CYS A 73 -9.23 4.67 2.44
CA CYS A 73 -7.83 5.05 2.59
C CYS A 73 -6.89 3.87 2.29
N LEU A 74 -7.13 2.69 2.90
CA LEU A 74 -6.28 1.52 2.65
C LEU A 74 -6.39 1.02 1.20
N MET A 75 -7.58 1.02 0.62
CA MET A 75 -7.80 0.64 -0.77
C MET A 75 -7.09 1.58 -1.75
N LEU A 76 -7.11 2.89 -1.50
CA LEU A 76 -6.38 3.88 -2.29
C LEU A 76 -4.86 3.71 -2.14
N HIS A 77 -4.37 3.45 -0.92
CA HIS A 77 -2.96 3.12 -0.71
C HIS A 77 -2.54 1.88 -1.50
N TRP A 78 -3.33 0.81 -1.42
CA TRP A 78 -3.09 -0.42 -2.17
C TRP A 78 -3.07 -0.19 -3.68
N THR A 79 -4.05 0.58 -4.19
CA THR A 79 -4.11 0.97 -5.61
C THR A 79 -2.87 1.76 -6.02
N GLY A 80 -2.44 2.72 -5.18
CA GLY A 80 -1.23 3.50 -5.41
C GLY A 80 0.03 2.62 -5.46
N ILE A 81 0.17 1.66 -4.53
CA ILE A 81 1.28 0.69 -4.54
C ILE A 81 1.27 -0.14 -5.83
N ARG A 82 0.12 -0.70 -6.23
CA ARG A 82 0.02 -1.48 -7.47
C ARG A 82 0.37 -0.67 -8.71
N ARG A 83 -0.15 0.57 -8.81
CA ARG A 83 0.18 1.49 -9.91
C ARG A 83 1.67 1.84 -9.94
N PHE A 84 2.27 2.04 -8.77
CA PHE A 84 3.70 2.30 -8.63
C PHE A 84 4.55 1.11 -9.09
N LEU A 85 4.14 -0.11 -8.75
CA LEU A 85 4.77 -1.34 -9.22
C LEU A 85 4.51 -1.63 -10.72
N GLY A 86 3.71 -0.80 -11.38
CA GLY A 86 3.35 -0.95 -12.80
C GLY A 86 2.30 -2.03 -13.06
N TRP A 87 1.57 -2.47 -12.04
CA TRP A 87 0.46 -3.40 -12.18
C TRP A 87 -0.83 -2.68 -12.56
N SER A 88 -1.78 -3.45 -13.09
CA SER A 88 -3.14 -2.97 -13.30
C SER A 88 -3.74 -2.50 -11.96
N PRO A 89 -4.58 -1.45 -11.97
CA PRO A 89 -5.29 -1.04 -10.77
C PRO A 89 -6.04 -2.24 -10.19
N SER A 90 -6.09 -2.34 -8.86
CA SER A 90 -7.04 -3.26 -8.22
C SER A 90 -8.46 -2.90 -8.66
N PRO A 91 -9.44 -3.81 -8.53
CA PRO A 91 -10.84 -3.49 -8.72
C PRO A 91 -11.36 -2.60 -7.56
N LEU A 92 -10.72 -1.45 -7.37
CA LEU A 92 -10.91 -0.46 -6.31
C LEU A 92 -12.39 -0.13 -6.14
N LEU A 93 -13.08 0.16 -7.24
CA LEU A 93 -14.50 0.48 -7.21
C LEU A 93 -15.35 -0.67 -6.67
N ARG A 94 -15.05 -1.93 -7.04
CA ARG A 94 -15.79 -3.11 -6.55
C ARG A 94 -15.54 -3.32 -5.06
N LEU A 95 -14.30 -3.19 -4.60
CA LEU A 95 -13.95 -3.35 -3.18
C LEU A 95 -14.50 -2.21 -2.31
N LEU A 96 -14.48 -0.97 -2.82
CA LEU A 96 -15.11 0.17 -2.18
C LEU A 96 -16.62 -0.01 -2.08
N LEU A 97 -17.27 -0.43 -3.16
CA LEU A 97 -18.71 -0.66 -3.19
C LEU A 97 -19.11 -1.76 -2.20
N VAL A 98 -18.35 -2.86 -2.17
CA VAL A 98 -18.53 -3.92 -1.16
C VAL A 98 -18.38 -3.36 0.25
N SER A 99 -17.41 -2.48 0.51
CA SER A 99 -17.23 -1.89 1.84
C SER A 99 -18.36 -0.92 2.20
N CYS A 100 -18.74 -0.02 1.28
CA CYS A 100 -19.84 0.92 1.47
C CYS A 100 -21.19 0.24 1.69
N VAL A 101 -21.39 -0.97 1.16
CA VAL A 101 -22.62 -1.74 1.33
C VAL A 101 -22.54 -2.67 2.55
N ALA A 102 -21.43 -3.41 2.70
CA ALA A 102 -21.25 -4.37 3.78
C ALA A 102 -21.24 -3.70 5.16
N TYR A 103 -20.61 -2.54 5.33
CA TYR A 103 -20.56 -1.90 6.64
C TYR A 103 -21.95 -1.46 7.14
N PRO A 104 -22.76 -0.67 6.40
CA PRO A 104 -24.11 -0.33 6.85
C PRO A 104 -24.99 -1.56 7.09
N ILE A 105 -24.90 -2.58 6.23
CA ILE A 105 -25.66 -3.83 6.38
C ILE A 105 -25.22 -4.58 7.65
N CYS A 106 -23.92 -4.74 7.87
CA CYS A 106 -23.39 -5.35 9.09
C CYS A 106 -23.84 -4.58 10.35
N TYR A 107 -23.94 -3.25 10.26
CA TYR A 107 -24.45 -2.42 11.36
C TYR A 107 -25.95 -2.56 11.59
N ALA A 108 -26.73 -2.78 10.53
CA ALA A 108 -28.18 -2.94 10.57
C ALA A 108 -28.61 -4.36 10.99
N ILE A 109 -27.90 -5.40 10.54
CA ILE A 109 -28.25 -6.82 10.77
C ILE A 109 -27.61 -7.37 12.04
N SER A 110 -26.50 -6.80 12.53
CA SER A 110 -25.84 -7.26 13.75
C SER A 110 -26.87 -7.38 14.88
N PRO A 111 -27.13 -8.61 15.39
CA PRO A 111 -28.19 -8.84 16.36
C PRO A 111 -27.90 -7.96 17.57
N LEU A 112 -28.73 -6.94 17.74
CA LEU A 112 -28.69 -5.96 18.84
C LEU A 112 -27.48 -5.00 18.86
N GLY A 113 -26.84 -4.71 17.72
CA GLY A 113 -25.80 -3.68 17.68
C GLY A 113 -24.58 -3.99 18.54
N SER A 114 -24.21 -5.27 18.66
CA SER A 114 -23.09 -5.70 19.50
C SER A 114 -21.79 -5.02 19.06
N GLN A 115 -21.24 -4.20 19.94
CA GLN A 115 -19.98 -3.48 19.71
C GLN A 115 -18.84 -4.45 19.41
N GLN A 116 -18.91 -5.67 19.94
CA GLN A 116 -17.96 -6.76 19.75
C GLN A 116 -17.83 -7.14 18.28
N PHE A 117 -18.95 -7.41 17.62
CA PHE A 117 -18.97 -7.81 16.22
C PHE A 117 -18.35 -6.73 15.33
N ARG A 118 -18.66 -5.46 15.61
CA ARG A 118 -18.13 -4.31 14.86
C ARG A 118 -16.61 -4.21 14.97
N ILE A 119 -16.05 -4.38 16.17
CA ILE A 119 -14.60 -4.35 16.40
C ILE A 119 -13.92 -5.52 15.67
N ILE A 120 -14.46 -6.73 15.80
CA ILE A 120 -13.92 -7.93 15.15
C ILE A 120 -13.94 -7.76 13.63
N PHE A 121 -15.11 -7.44 13.07
CA PHE A 121 -15.29 -7.29 11.63
C PHE A 121 -14.37 -6.22 11.03
N PHE A 122 -14.31 -5.04 11.67
CA PHE A 122 -13.44 -3.96 11.20
C PHE A 122 -11.95 -4.33 11.27
N SER A 123 -11.52 -4.94 12.39
CA SER A 123 -10.12 -5.34 12.58
C SER A 123 -9.69 -6.40 11.55
N LEU A 124 -10.53 -7.42 11.32
CA LEU A 124 -10.25 -8.46 10.33
C LEU A 124 -10.27 -7.92 8.90
N THR A 125 -11.19 -6.99 8.58
CA THR A 125 -11.23 -6.36 7.25
C THR A 125 -9.95 -5.59 6.98
N ILE A 126 -9.51 -4.76 7.93
CA ILE A 126 -8.23 -4.04 7.78
C ILE A 126 -7.07 -5.03 7.67
N ALA A 127 -6.99 -6.02 8.56
CA ALA A 127 -5.90 -7.00 8.54
C ALA A 127 -5.81 -7.72 7.18
N ALA A 128 -6.94 -8.15 6.61
CA ALA A 128 -6.98 -8.80 5.30
C ALA A 128 -6.41 -7.89 4.21
N VAL A 129 -6.78 -6.61 4.21
CA VAL A 129 -6.27 -5.62 3.24
C VAL A 129 -4.76 -5.41 3.40
N LEU A 130 -4.28 -5.26 4.63
CA LEU A 130 -2.85 -5.08 4.90
C LEU A 130 -2.02 -6.29 4.47
N LEU A 131 -2.53 -7.52 4.68
CA LEU A 131 -1.88 -8.74 4.24
C LEU A 131 -1.86 -8.86 2.70
N LEU A 132 -2.94 -8.46 2.02
CA LEU A 132 -2.97 -8.40 0.56
C LEU A 132 -1.95 -7.39 0.02
N MET A 133 -1.84 -6.21 0.64
CA MET A 133 -0.82 -5.21 0.31
C MET A 133 0.60 -5.76 0.54
N ALA A 134 0.84 -6.43 1.66
CA ALA A 134 2.13 -7.04 1.98
C ALA A 134 2.50 -8.13 0.98
N ARG A 135 1.55 -9.01 0.62
CA ARG A 135 1.74 -10.05 -0.41
C ARG A 135 2.09 -9.43 -1.76
N ASP A 136 1.37 -8.39 -2.17
CA ASP A 136 1.61 -7.70 -3.44
C ASP A 136 3.00 -7.02 -3.47
N LEU A 137 3.45 -6.44 -2.34
CA LEU A 137 4.81 -5.90 -2.21
C LEU A 137 5.90 -6.97 -2.31
N LEU A 138 5.67 -8.15 -1.73
CA LEU A 138 6.63 -9.27 -1.73
C LEU A 138 6.65 -10.04 -3.05
N SER A 139 5.52 -10.15 -3.74
CA SER A 139 5.38 -10.86 -5.02
C SER A 139 5.82 -10.03 -6.23
N ALA A 140 6.15 -8.75 -6.04
CA ALA A 140 6.68 -7.89 -7.08
C ALA A 140 8.07 -8.36 -7.56
N ALA A 141 8.07 -9.28 -8.53
CA ALA A 141 9.25 -9.92 -9.09
C ALA A 141 10.17 -9.00 -9.91
N ARG A 142 9.88 -7.70 -10.03
CA ARG A 142 10.72 -6.76 -10.81
C ARG A 142 12.07 -6.57 -10.12
N PRO A 143 13.19 -7.12 -10.66
CA PRO A 143 14.47 -7.16 -9.97
C PRO A 143 15.30 -5.87 -10.11
N SER A 144 14.72 -4.78 -10.63
CA SER A 144 15.55 -3.74 -11.25
C SER A 144 16.46 -2.95 -10.30
N ARG A 145 16.20 -2.93 -8.98
CA ARG A 145 17.06 -2.21 -8.03
C ARG A 145 17.15 -2.91 -6.67
N ARG A 146 18.35 -3.33 -6.30
CA ARG A 146 18.66 -3.97 -5.00
C ARG A 146 18.24 -3.10 -3.80
N HIS A 147 18.38 -1.77 -3.91
CA HIS A 147 17.95 -0.81 -2.89
C HIS A 147 16.42 -0.72 -2.72
N SER A 148 15.65 -0.95 -3.80
CA SER A 148 14.18 -0.99 -3.78
C SER A 148 13.66 -2.23 -3.00
N LEU A 149 14.44 -3.32 -2.96
CA LEU A 149 14.04 -4.57 -2.31
C LEU A 149 13.97 -4.47 -0.78
N ALA A 150 14.96 -3.81 -0.16
CA ALA A 150 15.00 -3.66 1.30
C ALA A 150 13.81 -2.81 1.79
N ALA A 151 13.55 -1.68 1.14
CA ALA A 151 12.41 -0.81 1.46
C ALA A 151 11.07 -1.55 1.31
N ARG A 152 10.88 -2.33 0.24
CA ARG A 152 9.67 -3.16 0.05
C ARG A 152 9.50 -4.18 1.16
N ARG A 153 10.57 -4.89 1.54
CA ARG A 153 10.52 -5.89 2.62
C ARG A 153 10.21 -5.27 3.97
N MET A 154 10.82 -4.12 4.29
CA MET A 154 10.53 -3.38 5.52
C MET A 154 9.06 -2.93 5.56
N LEU A 155 8.54 -2.40 4.45
CA LEU A 155 7.14 -1.98 4.36
C LEU A 155 6.18 -3.17 4.49
N ALA A 156 6.47 -4.29 3.81
CA ALA A 156 5.69 -5.52 3.90
C ALA A 156 5.72 -6.14 5.31
N LEU A 157 6.85 -6.07 6.00
CA LEU A 157 6.98 -6.50 7.40
C LEU A 157 6.14 -5.62 8.32
N ALA A 158 6.23 -4.29 8.17
CA ALA A 158 5.42 -3.36 8.96
C ALA A 158 3.92 -3.59 8.76
N LEU A 159 3.48 -3.81 7.50
CA LEU A 159 2.10 -4.15 7.16
C LEU A 159 1.66 -5.47 7.82
N SER A 160 2.51 -6.50 7.75
CA SER A 160 2.24 -7.81 8.33
C SER A 160 2.15 -7.74 9.86
N LEU A 161 3.06 -7.02 10.51
CA LEU A 161 3.04 -6.83 11.97
C LEU A 161 1.77 -6.11 12.43
N ASN A 162 1.37 -5.05 11.73
CA ASN A 162 0.13 -4.33 12.05
C ASN A 162 -1.12 -5.19 11.80
N ALA A 163 -1.12 -6.01 10.73
CA ALA A 163 -2.19 -6.96 10.47
C ALA A 163 -2.30 -8.02 11.59
N THR A 164 -1.17 -8.59 12.03
CA THR A 164 -1.12 -9.53 13.15
C THR A 164 -1.67 -8.90 14.42
N MET A 165 -1.29 -7.66 14.73
CA MET A 165 -1.83 -6.93 15.89
C MET A 165 -3.36 -6.81 15.83
N LEU A 166 -3.93 -6.52 14.65
CA LEU A 166 -5.37 -6.41 14.46
C LEU A 166 -6.09 -7.76 14.56
N ILE A 167 -5.46 -8.84 14.08
CA ILE A 167 -5.97 -10.21 14.25
C ILE A 167 -5.98 -10.59 15.74
N VAL A 168 -4.90 -10.30 16.46
CA VAL A 168 -4.83 -10.51 17.92
C VAL A 168 -5.91 -9.71 18.64
N ARG A 169 -6.11 -8.44 18.26
CA ARG A 169 -7.21 -7.62 18.80
C ARG A 169 -8.57 -8.27 18.55
N ALA A 170 -8.84 -8.74 17.32
CA ALA A 170 -10.09 -9.41 16.99
C ALA A 170 -10.30 -10.68 17.83
N ALA A 171 -9.27 -11.52 17.96
CA ALA A 171 -9.31 -12.73 18.77
C ALA A 171 -9.55 -12.43 20.25
N LEU A 172 -8.84 -11.45 20.83
CA LEU A 172 -9.04 -11.02 22.21
C LEU A 172 -10.44 -10.45 22.44
N THR A 173 -10.96 -9.65 21.50
CA THR A 173 -12.34 -9.15 21.57
C THR A 173 -13.36 -10.28 21.48
N TYR A 174 -13.08 -11.34 20.71
CA TYR A 174 -13.95 -12.53 20.66
C TYR A 174 -13.96 -13.29 21.99
N VAL A 175 -12.77 -13.59 22.54
CA VAL A 175 -12.62 -14.42 23.75
C VAL A 175 -13.05 -13.69 25.03
N LEU A 176 -12.64 -12.43 25.19
CA LEU A 176 -12.85 -11.67 26.43
C LEU A 176 -14.13 -10.83 26.43
N GLY A 177 -14.77 -10.68 25.26
CA GLY A 177 -15.91 -9.78 25.10
C GLY A 177 -15.55 -8.30 25.20
N VAL A 178 -16.58 -7.44 25.16
CA VAL A 178 -16.44 -5.97 25.25
C VAL A 178 -16.80 -5.44 26.65
N THR A 179 -17.22 -6.33 27.55
CA THR A 179 -17.68 -5.99 28.91
C THR A 179 -16.58 -5.49 29.83
N LEU A 180 -15.32 -5.78 29.51
CA LEU A 180 -14.18 -5.26 30.25
C LEU A 180 -13.96 -3.77 29.87
N PRO A 181 -13.88 -2.85 30.86
CA PRO A 181 -13.61 -1.42 30.63
C PRO A 181 -12.38 -1.16 29.76
N THR A 182 -11.45 -2.12 29.75
CA THR A 182 -10.23 -2.17 28.93
C THR A 182 -10.48 -2.05 27.42
N PHE A 183 -11.64 -2.46 26.91
CA PHE A 183 -11.93 -2.51 25.47
C PHE A 183 -12.64 -1.28 24.90
N ILE A 184 -13.51 -0.62 25.67
CA ILE A 184 -14.28 0.54 25.16
C ILE A 184 -13.48 1.84 25.30
N SER A 185 -12.87 2.04 26.46
CA SER A 185 -12.16 3.29 26.81
C SER A 185 -10.83 3.03 27.52
N GLY A 186 -10.41 1.78 27.63
CA GLY A 186 -9.25 1.40 28.40
C GLY A 186 -8.00 1.12 27.58
N THR A 187 -7.02 0.54 28.26
CA THR A 187 -5.62 0.44 27.83
C THR A 187 -5.45 -0.21 26.46
N LEU A 188 -6.26 -1.21 26.10
CA LEU A 188 -6.10 -1.93 24.83
C LEU A 188 -6.49 -1.07 23.62
N THR A 189 -7.57 -0.30 23.74
CA THR A 189 -7.99 0.62 22.66
C THR A 189 -6.99 1.75 22.50
N LEU A 190 -6.52 2.34 23.60
CA LEU A 190 -5.45 3.34 23.56
C LEU A 190 -4.16 2.77 22.94
N ALA A 191 -3.72 1.58 23.38
CA ALA A 191 -2.53 0.93 22.83
C ALA A 191 -2.67 0.62 21.34
N THR A 192 -3.82 0.12 20.91
CA THR A 192 -4.08 -0.15 19.49
C THR A 192 -4.09 1.13 18.67
N PHE A 193 -4.71 2.20 19.18
CA PHE A 193 -4.77 3.46 18.47
C PHE A 193 -3.38 4.11 18.37
N SER A 194 -2.62 4.11 19.47
CA SER A 194 -1.22 4.58 19.48
C SER A 194 -0.35 3.77 18.52
N ALA A 195 -0.45 2.43 18.53
CA ALA A 195 0.28 1.58 17.59
C ALA A 195 -0.12 1.87 16.14
N SER A 196 -1.40 2.15 15.88
CA SER A 196 -1.90 2.52 14.54
C SER A 196 -1.32 3.86 14.06
N ILE A 197 -1.17 4.85 14.96
CA ILE A 197 -0.53 6.15 14.64
C ILE A 197 0.95 5.96 14.32
N VAL A 198 1.66 5.20 15.15
CA VAL A 198 3.07 4.89 14.94
C VAL A 198 3.25 4.17 13.61
N PHE A 199 2.43 3.14 13.35
CA PHE A 199 2.39 2.44 12.08
C PHE A 199 2.10 3.39 10.91
N SER A 200 1.08 4.26 11.00
CA SER A 200 0.73 5.19 9.93
C SER A 200 1.89 6.14 9.60
N THR A 201 2.59 6.63 10.63
CA THR A 201 3.76 7.49 10.47
C THR A 201 4.88 6.75 9.72
N PHE A 202 5.24 5.56 10.18
CA PHE A 202 6.26 4.72 9.53
C PHE A 202 5.85 4.29 8.14
N PHE A 203 4.55 4.06 7.90
CA PHE A 203 4.03 3.66 6.60
C PHE A 203 4.13 4.80 5.59
N ILE A 204 3.70 6.02 5.95
CA ILE A 204 3.84 7.22 5.11
C ILE A 204 5.33 7.49 4.83
N PHE A 205 6.18 7.45 5.85
CA PHE A 205 7.61 7.64 5.71
C PHE A 205 8.26 6.55 4.84
N GLY A 206 7.86 5.29 5.03
CA GLY A 206 8.31 4.16 4.22
C GLY A 206 7.93 4.30 2.75
N LEU A 207 6.72 4.77 2.45
CA LEU A 207 6.30 5.09 1.08
C LEU A 207 7.11 6.25 0.47
N MET A 208 7.48 7.26 1.26
CA MET A 208 8.36 8.34 0.81
C MET A 208 9.75 7.84 0.47
N LEU A 209 10.38 7.06 1.36
CA LEU A 209 11.66 6.42 1.08
C LEU A 209 11.58 5.51 -0.14
N PHE A 210 10.44 4.83 -0.32
CA PHE A 210 10.22 3.96 -1.47
C PHE A 210 10.20 4.74 -2.79
N VAL A 211 9.61 5.94 -2.82
CA VAL A 211 9.70 6.86 -3.95
C VAL A 211 11.12 7.35 -4.17
N LEU A 212 11.78 7.84 -3.11
CA LEU A 212 13.11 8.43 -3.21
C LEU A 212 14.15 7.42 -3.72
N ALA A 213 14.10 6.18 -3.25
CA ALA A 213 14.98 5.11 -3.70
C ALA A 213 14.85 4.81 -5.21
N GLU A 214 13.68 5.07 -5.80
CA GLU A 214 13.44 4.90 -7.24
C GLU A 214 13.86 6.14 -8.05
N CYS A 215 13.88 7.32 -7.44
CA CYS A 215 14.33 8.57 -8.08
C CYS A 215 15.85 8.72 -8.15
N VAL A 216 16.61 8.15 -7.20
CA VAL A 216 18.08 8.28 -7.19
C VAL A 216 18.65 7.61 -8.45
N PRO A 217 19.37 8.33 -9.34
CA PRO A 217 20.02 7.72 -10.48
C PRO A 217 21.02 6.67 -10.01
N VAL A 218 21.03 5.48 -10.61
CA VAL A 218 22.13 4.55 -10.39
C VAL A 218 23.36 5.21 -11.02
N PRO A 219 24.45 5.44 -10.28
CA PRO A 219 25.68 5.94 -10.90
C PRO A 219 26.00 4.97 -12.03
N ALA A 220 26.16 5.51 -13.25
CA ALA A 220 26.55 4.70 -14.39
C ALA A 220 27.74 3.85 -13.93
N LYS A 221 27.68 2.53 -14.12
CA LYS A 221 28.85 1.69 -13.89
C LYS A 221 29.97 2.39 -14.64
N GLU A 222 30.96 2.89 -13.90
CA GLU A 222 32.16 3.43 -14.49
C GLU A 222 32.62 2.37 -15.49
N PRO A 223 32.76 2.71 -16.78
CA PRO A 223 33.15 1.73 -17.78
C PRO A 223 34.38 1.05 -17.20
N LEU A 224 34.29 -0.28 -17.03
CA LEU A 224 35.43 -1.07 -16.57
C LEU A 224 36.61 -0.60 -17.41
N PRO A 225 37.75 -0.22 -16.81
CA PRO A 225 38.91 0.20 -17.57
C PRO A 225 39.10 -0.85 -18.65
N GLU A 226 39.04 -0.40 -19.93
CA GLU A 226 39.21 -1.30 -21.07
C GLU A 226 40.38 -2.19 -20.72
N SER A 227 40.12 -3.50 -20.63
CA SER A 227 41.18 -4.47 -20.43
C SER A 227 42.25 -4.12 -21.45
N PRO A 228 43.50 -3.87 -21.03
CA PRO A 228 44.56 -3.45 -21.95
C PRO A 228 44.54 -4.39 -23.14
N PRO A 229 44.64 -3.87 -24.38
CA PRO A 229 44.51 -4.66 -25.59
C PRO A 229 45.38 -5.90 -25.43
N GLU A 230 44.74 -7.08 -25.44
CA GLU A 230 45.46 -8.35 -25.45
C GLU A 230 46.48 -8.25 -26.58
N GLY A 231 47.75 -8.31 -26.18
CA GLY A 231 48.87 -8.15 -27.07
C GLY A 231 48.69 -9.07 -28.27
N ILE A 232 48.89 -8.47 -29.43
CA ILE A 232 48.99 -9.11 -30.75
C ILE A 232 49.86 -10.37 -30.61
N GLY A 233 49.19 -11.52 -30.53
CA GLY A 233 49.76 -12.81 -30.87
C GLY A 233 49.96 -12.81 -32.38
N GLN A 234 51.18 -12.48 -32.79
CA GLN A 234 51.66 -12.70 -34.13
C GLN A 234 51.64 -14.20 -34.48
N ASP A 235 51.18 -14.44 -35.70
CA ASP A 235 51.54 -15.51 -36.61
C ASP A 235 50.85 -16.88 -36.47
N GLY A 236 50.12 -17.27 -37.52
CA GLY A 236 49.93 -18.68 -37.85
C GLY A 236 48.63 -19.05 -38.56
N GLU A 237 48.70 -19.11 -39.89
CA GLU A 237 47.96 -20.05 -40.76
C GLU A 237 46.50 -19.78 -41.15
N GLN A 238 46.41 -19.14 -42.33
CA GLN A 238 45.58 -19.46 -43.50
C GLN A 238 44.73 -20.75 -43.43
N GLY A 239 43.45 -20.61 -43.83
CA GLY A 239 42.59 -21.73 -44.22
C GLY A 239 41.31 -21.23 -44.90
N GLU A 240 41.34 -21.32 -46.23
CA GLU A 240 40.29 -21.20 -47.27
C GLU A 240 38.82 -21.24 -46.80
N GLU A 241 38.00 -20.25 -47.15
CA GLU A 241 37.16 -20.22 -48.37
C GLU A 241 36.11 -21.35 -48.42
N ILE A 242 34.83 -20.98 -48.36
CA ILE A 242 33.71 -21.47 -49.20
C ILE A 242 32.40 -20.82 -48.67
N LEU A 243 31.92 -19.83 -49.43
CA LEU A 243 30.51 -19.50 -49.61
C LEU A 243 29.96 -20.45 -50.69
N PRO A 244 28.66 -20.82 -50.74
CA PRO A 244 27.62 -19.82 -51.04
C PRO A 244 26.18 -20.10 -50.58
N ALA A 245 25.41 -19.00 -50.62
CA ALA A 245 24.05 -18.81 -51.15
C ALA A 245 22.94 -19.88 -50.99
N GLY A 246 21.78 -19.41 -50.51
CA GLY A 246 20.45 -20.02 -50.69
C GLY A 246 19.45 -19.40 -49.71
N SER A 247 18.80 -18.27 -50.00
CA SER A 247 17.61 -18.07 -50.87
C SER A 247 16.31 -18.70 -50.34
N SER A 248 15.21 -17.94 -50.51
CA SER A 248 13.80 -18.25 -50.29
C SER A 248 13.33 -18.20 -48.82
N GLY A 249 12.26 -17.52 -48.43
CA GLY A 249 11.15 -16.93 -49.17
C GLY A 249 9.84 -17.22 -48.43
N LEU A 250 8.93 -16.24 -48.43
CA LEU A 250 7.46 -16.33 -48.16
C LEU A 250 6.98 -16.31 -46.70
N PRO A 251 5.67 -16.07 -46.46
CA PRO A 251 4.89 -14.87 -46.80
C PRO A 251 4.07 -14.36 -45.59
N GLY A 252 3.41 -13.21 -45.75
CA GLY A 252 2.62 -12.56 -44.71
C GLY A 252 1.37 -13.31 -44.23
N ALA A 253 0.84 -12.84 -43.10
CA ALA A 253 -0.51 -13.17 -42.64
C ALA A 253 -1.28 -11.87 -42.33
N PRO A 254 -2.54 -11.75 -42.77
CA PRO A 254 -3.38 -10.57 -42.59
C PRO A 254 -4.26 -10.66 -41.33
N GLY A 255 -4.75 -9.49 -40.90
CA GLY A 255 -6.17 -9.30 -40.57
C GLY A 255 -6.71 -9.91 -39.29
N GLY A 256 -7.00 -9.05 -38.31
CA GLY A 256 -7.85 -9.36 -37.17
C GLY A 256 -8.51 -8.10 -36.60
N GLN A 257 -9.51 -7.58 -37.31
CA GLN A 257 -10.59 -6.80 -36.69
C GLN A 257 -11.34 -7.71 -35.73
N ASN A 258 -11.70 -7.22 -34.54
CA ASN A 258 -13.02 -7.46 -33.93
C ASN A 258 -13.23 -6.62 -32.67
N ALA A 259 -14.37 -5.92 -32.70
CA ALA A 259 -15.24 -5.43 -31.62
C ALA A 259 -14.68 -4.44 -30.58
#